data_AF-A0AA41QVT4-F1
#
_entry.id   AF-A0AA41QVT4-F1
#
_cell.length_a   1.000
_cell.length_b   1.000
_cell.length_c   1.000
_cell.angle_alpha   90.00
_cell.angle_beta   90.00
_cell.angle_gamma   90.00
#
_symmetry.space_group_name_H-M   'P 1'
#
loop_
_entity.id
_entity.type
_entity.pdbx_description
1 polymer ?
#
loop_
_entity_poly.entity_id
_entity_poly.type
_entity_poly.pdbx_seq_one_letter_code
_entity_poly.pdbx_strand_id
1 'polypeptide(L)'
;MSKIDRSLALNIGVVVVTIVVASVIIGLTGNPAFLIVILAVAGSAAWNIVRIYRRPGEASDVDRLNSMKYIDERDRSLAMNAFGIVGIVALVMSVVTVFLTLVTDALGAEYIALVQFFVLFGTWAAANSYVTRSRR
;
A
#
# COMPACT_ATOMS: atom_id res chain seq x y z
N MET A 1 18.37 -3.07 -19.67
CA MET A 1 17.63 -3.49 -18.47
C MET A 1 16.18 -3.75 -18.87
N SER A 2 15.68 -4.98 -18.67
CA SER A 2 14.31 -5.33 -19.09
C SER A 2 13.26 -4.64 -18.20
N LYS A 3 12.00 -4.56 -18.66
CA LYS A 3 10.90 -4.01 -17.84
C LYS A 3 10.72 -4.78 -16.53
N ILE A 4 11.01 -6.08 -16.54
CA ILE A 4 10.95 -6.96 -15.36
C ILE A 4 12.06 -6.57 -14.38
N ASP A 5 13.29 -6.42 -14.84
CA ASP A 5 14.44 -6.03 -13.99
C ASP A 5 14.20 -4.68 -13.31
N ARG A 6 13.60 -3.72 -14.03
CA ARG A 6 13.23 -2.41 -13.47
C ARG A 6 12.16 -2.51 -12.38
N SER A 7 11.13 -3.33 -12.60
CA SER A 7 10.07 -3.54 -11.60
C SER A 7 10.60 -4.26 -10.35
N LEU A 8 11.53 -5.20 -10.51
CA LEU A 8 12.17 -5.90 -9.41
C LEU A 8 13.06 -4.96 -8.60
N ALA A 9 13.91 -4.19 -9.27
CA ALA A 9 14.79 -3.21 -8.64
C ALA A 9 13.99 -2.15 -7.85
N LEU A 10 12.84 -1.71 -8.38
CA LEU A 10 11.94 -0.80 -7.67
C LEU A 10 11.36 -1.42 -6.40
N ASN A 11 10.84 -2.65 -6.46
CA ASN A 11 10.27 -3.31 -5.28
C ASN A 11 11.35 -3.56 -4.21
N ILE A 12 12.52 -4.06 -4.61
CA ILE A 12 13.65 -4.27 -3.69
C ILE A 12 14.10 -2.94 -3.10
N GLY A 13 14.23 -1.89 -3.92
CA GLY A 13 14.60 -0.55 -3.47
C GLY A 13 13.63 0.00 -2.44
N VAL A 14 12.31 -0.13 -2.66
CA VAL A 14 11.28 0.28 -1.69
C VAL A 14 11.45 -0.48 -0.37
N VAL A 15 11.62 -1.80 -0.40
CA VAL A 15 11.81 -2.61 0.81
C VAL A 15 13.06 -2.18 1.58
N VAL A 16 14.20 -2.05 0.90
CA VAL A 16 15.46 -1.67 1.52
C VAL A 16 15.36 -0.28 2.15
N VAL A 17 14.81 0.69 1.41
CA VAL A 17 14.61 2.05 1.92
C VAL A 17 13.68 2.05 3.13
N THR A 18 12.56 1.32 3.08
CA THR A 18 11.65 1.21 4.23
C THR A 18 12.31 0.58 5.44
N ILE A 19 13.07 -0.51 5.27
CA ILE A 19 13.81 -1.16 6.36
C ILE A 19 14.81 -0.19 6.98
N VAL A 20 15.61 0.50 6.17
CA VAL A 20 16.63 1.44 6.65
C VAL A 20 15.98 2.59 7.42
N VAL A 21 14.98 3.25 6.82
CA VAL A 21 14.29 4.39 7.45
C VAL A 21 13.63 3.97 8.76
N ALA A 22 12.88 2.87 8.75
CA ALA A 22 12.19 2.42 9.95
C ALA A 22 13.17 1.91 11.03
N SER A 23 14.29 1.26 10.66
CA SER A 23 15.32 0.86 11.64
C SER A 23 15.98 2.06 12.32
N VAL A 24 16.26 3.13 11.56
CA VAL A 24 16.76 4.39 12.13
C VAL A 24 15.73 4.98 13.09
N ILE A 25 14.45 5.04 12.70
CA ILE A 25 13.39 5.57 13.56
C ILE A 25 13.21 4.71 14.82
N ILE A 26 13.27 3.38 14.73
CA ILE A 26 13.24 2.48 15.89
C ILE A 26 14.42 2.76 16.82
N GLY A 27 15.63 2.91 16.26
CA GLY A 27 16.83 3.24 17.04
C GLY A 27 16.72 4.58 17.78
N LEU A 28 16.04 5.57 17.20
CA LEU A 28 15.84 6.90 17.79
C LEU A 28 14.69 6.95 18.80
N THR A 29 13.61 6.21 18.56
CA THR A 29 12.36 6.33 19.33
C THR A 29 12.15 5.18 20.32
N GLY A 30 12.84 4.06 20.14
CA GLY A 30 12.59 2.82 20.86
C GLY A 30 11.21 2.19 20.59
N ASN A 31 10.43 2.74 19.66
CA ASN A 31 9.04 2.34 19.46
C ASN A 31 8.93 1.11 18.52
N PRO A 32 8.49 -0.06 19.01
CA PRO A 32 8.38 -1.27 18.20
C PRO A 32 7.26 -1.21 17.16
N ALA A 33 6.34 -0.24 17.23
CA ALA A 33 5.27 -0.05 16.24
C ALA A 33 5.79 0.04 14.80
N PHE A 34 6.98 0.62 14.60
CA PHE A 34 7.59 0.74 13.29
C PHE A 34 8.01 -0.60 12.67
N LEU A 35 8.23 -1.66 13.48
CA LEU A 35 8.45 -3.02 12.95
C LEU A 35 7.23 -3.53 12.19
N ILE A 36 6.03 -3.17 12.62
CA ILE A 36 4.78 -3.57 11.97
C ILE A 36 4.70 -2.94 10.57
N VAL A 37 5.10 -1.68 10.42
CA VAL A 37 5.17 -0.99 9.13
C VAL A 37 6.19 -1.66 8.21
N ILE A 38 7.37 -2.03 8.74
CA ILE A 38 8.40 -2.77 7.99
C ILE A 38 7.81 -4.08 7.46
N LEU A 39 7.19 -4.88 8.33
CA LEU A 39 6.64 -6.18 7.95
C LEU A 39 5.51 -6.05 6.93
N ALA A 40 4.65 -5.05 7.06
CA ALA A 40 3.56 -4.80 6.11
C ALA A 40 4.09 -4.42 4.72
N VAL A 41 5.08 -3.52 4.65
CA VAL A 41 5.68 -3.10 3.38
C VAL A 41 6.50 -4.24 2.76
N ALA A 42 7.31 -4.94 3.55
CA ALA A 42 8.08 -6.10 3.09
C ALA A 42 7.17 -7.21 2.57
N GLY A 43 6.07 -7.51 3.27
CA GLY A 43 5.07 -8.47 2.84
C GLY A 43 4.39 -8.07 1.54
N SER A 44 3.99 -6.79 1.41
CA SER A 44 3.42 -6.24 0.17
C SER A 44 4.37 -6.36 -1.02
N ALA A 45 5.64 -5.98 -0.83
CA ALA A 45 6.65 -6.05 -1.88
C ALA A 45 6.99 -7.48 -2.28
N ALA A 46 7.16 -8.39 -1.31
CA ALA A 46 7.38 -9.81 -1.58
C ALA A 46 6.22 -10.41 -2.40
N TRP A 47 4.98 -10.05 -2.01
CA TRP A 47 3.78 -10.45 -2.74
C TRP A 47 3.73 -9.88 -4.17
N ASN A 48 4.13 -8.62 -4.37
CA ASN A 48 4.23 -8.02 -5.69
C ASN A 48 5.33 -8.67 -6.56
N ILE A 49 6.48 -9.03 -5.98
CA ILE A 49 7.55 -9.75 -6.69
C ILE A 49 7.04 -11.11 -7.20
N VAL A 50 6.34 -11.88 -6.36
CA VAL A 50 5.73 -13.16 -6.78
C VAL A 50 4.78 -12.96 -7.97
N ARG A 51 3.98 -11.89 -7.95
CA ARG A 51 3.05 -11.57 -9.05
C ARG A 51 3.74 -11.10 -10.32
N ILE A 52 4.87 -10.41 -10.23
CA ILE A 52 5.64 -9.97 -11.41
C ILE A 52 6.10 -11.14 -12.26
N TYR A 53 6.44 -12.26 -11.60
CA TYR A 53 6.91 -13.50 -12.24
C TYR A 53 5.80 -14.46 -12.67
N ARG A 54 4.52 -14.17 -12.38
CA ARG A 54 3.41 -14.96 -12.93
C ARG A 54 3.36 -14.82 -14.44
N ARG A 55 3.09 -15.93 -15.13
CA ARG A 55 2.97 -15.94 -16.60
C ARG A 55 1.79 -15.06 -17.03
N PRO A 56 1.84 -14.40 -18.21
CA PRO A 56 0.77 -13.52 -18.67
C PRO A 56 -0.63 -14.16 -18.72
N GLY A 57 -0.73 -15.47 -18.93
CA GLY A 57 -1.99 -16.22 -18.89
C GLY A 57 -2.50 -16.60 -17.49
N GLU A 58 -1.67 -16.42 -16.46
CA GLU A 58 -1.99 -16.72 -15.05
C GLU A 58 -2.21 -15.47 -14.21
N ALA A 59 -1.88 -14.28 -14.75
CA ALA A 59 -2.02 -13.01 -14.05
C ALA A 59 -3.46 -12.50 -14.16
N SER A 60 -4.16 -12.42 -13.02
CA SER A 60 -5.48 -11.80 -12.96
C SER A 60 -5.41 -10.29 -13.23
N ASP A 61 -6.54 -9.68 -13.60
CA ASP A 61 -6.63 -8.21 -13.79
C ASP A 61 -6.16 -7.44 -12.53
N VAL A 62 -6.42 -7.99 -11.34
CA VAL A 62 -5.95 -7.46 -10.05
C VAL A 62 -4.42 -7.55 -9.91
N ASP A 63 -3.81 -8.63 -10.41
CA ASP A 63 -2.35 -8.80 -10.38
C ASP A 63 -1.65 -7.82 -11.32
N ARG A 64 -2.25 -7.53 -12.47
CA ARG A 64 -1.76 -6.49 -13.41
C ARG A 64 -1.83 -5.10 -12.78
N LEU A 65 -2.95 -4.79 -12.13
CA LEU A 65 -3.17 -3.50 -11.45
C LEU A 65 -2.17 -3.30 -10.29
N ASN A 66 -2.02 -4.32 -9.42
CA ASN A 66 -1.09 -4.26 -8.28
C ASN A 66 0.39 -4.23 -8.70
N SER A 67 0.74 -4.81 -9.85
CA SER A 67 2.11 -4.74 -10.38
C SER A 67 2.41 -3.46 -11.14
N MET A 68 1.49 -2.49 -11.18
CA MET A 68 1.58 -1.22 -11.90
C MET A 68 1.93 -1.39 -13.40
N LYS A 69 1.58 -2.54 -13.98
CA LYS A 69 1.75 -2.82 -15.40
C LYS A 69 0.55 -2.25 -16.16
N TYR A 70 0.53 -0.93 -16.33
CA TYR A 70 -0.49 -0.24 -17.14
C TYR A 70 -0.14 -0.41 -18.62
N ILE A 71 -0.66 -1.47 -19.23
CA ILE A 71 -0.42 -1.76 -20.66
C ILE A 71 -1.43 -0.99 -21.52
N ASP A 72 -2.68 -0.87 -21.02
CA ASP A 72 -3.81 -0.28 -21.73
C ASP A 72 -4.37 0.93 -20.97
N GLU A 73 -5.02 1.85 -21.69
CA GLU A 73 -5.69 3.01 -21.09
C GLU A 73 -6.81 2.59 -20.11
N ARG A 74 -7.41 1.41 -20.35
CA ARG A 74 -8.34 0.77 -19.43
C ARG A 74 -7.71 0.55 -18.05
N ASP A 75 -6.51 0.00 -18.00
CA ASP A 75 -5.82 -0.32 -16.74
C ASP A 75 -5.47 0.97 -15.98
N ARG A 76 -5.12 2.04 -16.72
CA ARG A 76 -4.88 3.37 -16.16
C ARG A 76 -6.14 3.96 -15.53
N SER A 77 -7.28 3.85 -16.22
CA SER A 77 -8.58 4.30 -15.69
C SER A 77 -9.00 3.53 -14.43
N LEU A 78 -8.72 2.23 -14.37
CA LEU A 78 -8.99 1.39 -13.20
C LEU A 78 -8.11 1.81 -12.01
N ALA A 79 -6.84 2.09 -12.24
CA ALA A 79 -5.93 2.61 -11.21
C ALA A 79 -6.39 3.97 -10.67
N MET A 80 -6.79 4.90 -11.54
CA MET A 80 -7.31 6.20 -11.12
C MET A 80 -8.59 6.06 -10.29
N ASN A 81 -9.50 5.16 -10.65
CA ASN A 81 -10.70 4.89 -9.85
C ASN A 81 -10.36 4.29 -8.48
N ALA A 82 -9.44 3.31 -8.43
CA ALA A 82 -9.02 2.71 -7.16
C ALA A 82 -8.32 3.73 -6.25
N PHE A 83 -7.46 4.58 -6.83
CA PHE A 83 -6.81 5.68 -6.11
C PHE A 83 -7.83 6.70 -5.60
N GLY A 84 -8.87 7.01 -6.39
CA GLY A 84 -9.97 7.87 -5.97
C GLY A 84 -10.71 7.32 -4.75
N ILE A 85 -11.02 6.02 -4.73
CA ILE A 85 -11.64 5.35 -3.57
C ILE A 85 -10.75 5.49 -2.32
N VAL A 86 -9.46 5.21 -2.45
CA VAL A 86 -8.51 5.31 -1.34
C VAL A 86 -8.38 6.75 -0.85
N GLY A 87 -8.37 7.73 -1.75
CA GLY A 87 -8.36 9.16 -1.41
C GLY A 87 -9.59 9.59 -0.62
N ILE A 88 -10.79 9.13 -0.99
CA ILE A 88 -12.02 9.39 -0.22
C ILE A 88 -11.91 8.81 1.19
N VAL A 89 -11.47 7.55 1.30
CA VAL A 89 -11.28 6.91 2.61
C VAL A 89 -10.24 7.66 3.46
N ALA A 90 -9.13 8.09 2.85
CA ALA A 90 -8.11 8.89 3.53
C ALA A 90 -8.65 10.22 4.05
N LEU A 91 -9.50 10.90 3.27
CA LEU A 91 -10.12 12.16 3.68
C LEU A 91 -11.10 11.94 4.86
N VAL A 92 -11.89 10.88 4.83
CA VAL A 92 -12.78 10.55 5.95
C VAL A 92 -11.97 10.22 7.21
N MET A 93 -10.93 9.40 7.06
CA MET A 93 -10.05 9.03 8.16
C MET A 93 -9.30 10.24 8.76
N SER A 94 -8.91 11.22 7.93
CA SER A 94 -8.23 12.41 8.44
C SER A 94 -9.16 13.28 9.29
N VAL A 95 -10.42 13.45 8.89
CA VAL A 95 -11.43 14.15 9.69
C VAL A 95 -11.67 13.44 11.02
N VAL A 96 -11.85 12.11 10.99
CA VAL A 96 -12.05 11.30 12.21
C VAL A 96 -10.84 11.41 13.13
N THR A 97 -9.63 11.35 12.59
CA THR A 97 -8.40 11.47 13.38
C THR A 97 -8.26 12.84 14.02
N VAL A 98 -8.49 13.93 13.28
CA VAL A 98 -8.47 15.28 13.86
C VAL A 98 -9.48 15.38 15.00
N PHE A 99 -10.71 14.88 14.79
CA PHE A 99 -11.73 14.89 15.84
C PHE A 99 -11.32 14.09 17.07
N LEU A 100 -10.85 12.85 16.90
CA LEU A 100 -10.42 12.00 18.01
C LEU A 100 -9.25 12.61 18.77
N THR A 101 -8.25 13.14 18.07
CA THR A 101 -7.08 13.78 18.71
C THR A 101 -7.46 15.05 19.48
N LEU A 102 -8.48 15.80 19.03
CA LEU A 102 -8.91 17.03 19.71
C LEU A 102 -9.86 16.78 20.88
N VAL A 103 -10.67 15.73 20.82
CA VAL A 103 -11.73 15.45 21.81
C VAL A 103 -11.30 14.42 22.85
N THR A 104 -10.28 13.60 22.54
CA THR A 104 -9.86 12.49 23.41
C THR A 104 -8.34 12.53 23.64
N ASP A 105 -7.94 12.44 24.91
CA ASP A 105 -6.56 12.15 25.32
C ASP A 105 -6.29 10.63 25.44
N ALA A 106 -7.27 9.80 25.06
CA ALA A 106 -7.30 8.37 25.36
C ALA A 106 -6.45 7.51 24.41
N LEU A 107 -6.09 8.02 23.23
CA LEU A 107 -5.36 7.27 22.21
C LEU A 107 -4.07 8.01 21.84
N GLY A 108 -2.93 7.37 22.08
CA GLY A 108 -1.63 7.86 21.61
C GLY A 108 -1.63 8.02 20.09
N ALA A 109 -1.04 9.12 19.61
CA ALA A 109 -1.00 9.45 18.18
C ALA A 109 -0.39 8.33 17.32
N GLU A 110 0.51 7.54 17.89
CA GLU A 110 1.12 6.36 17.28
C GLU A 110 0.10 5.27 16.93
N TYR A 111 -0.90 5.04 17.78
CA TYR A 111 -1.94 4.03 17.53
C TYR A 111 -2.92 4.51 16.45
N ILE A 112 -3.26 5.80 16.47
CA ILE A 112 -4.11 6.41 15.45
C ILE A 112 -3.44 6.31 14.08
N ALA A 113 -2.14 6.61 14.00
CA ALA A 113 -1.36 6.48 12.77
C ALA A 113 -1.27 5.03 12.28
N LEU A 114 -1.06 4.06 13.18
CA LEU A 114 -1.07 2.63 12.83
C LEU A 114 -2.42 2.18 12.27
N VAL A 115 -3.52 2.56 12.92
CA VAL A 115 -4.87 2.23 12.47
C VAL A 115 -5.13 2.84 11.09
N GLN A 116 -4.79 4.12 10.89
CA GLN A 116 -4.89 4.77 9.58
C GLN A 116 -4.10 4.01 8.51
N PHE A 117 -2.86 3.62 8.80
CA PHE A 117 -2.02 2.86 7.88
C PHE A 117 -2.69 1.54 7.47
N PHE A 118 -3.18 0.74 8.43
CA PHE A 118 -3.84 -0.53 8.13
C PHE A 118 -5.14 -0.36 7.34
N VAL A 119 -5.96 0.63 7.70
CA VAL A 119 -7.21 0.93 6.98
C VAL A 119 -6.89 1.31 5.54
N LEU A 120 -5.92 2.20 5.30
CA LEU A 120 -5.55 2.61 3.94
C LEU A 120 -4.92 1.46 3.15
N PHE A 121 -4.06 0.65 3.78
CA PHE A 121 -3.46 -0.52 3.15
C PHE A 121 -4.53 -1.56 2.74
N GLY A 122 -5.46 -1.86 3.63
CA GLY A 122 -6.61 -2.73 3.34
C GLY A 122 -7.51 -2.15 2.25
N THR A 123 -7.78 -0.84 2.31
CA THR A 123 -8.58 -0.13 1.31
C THR A 123 -7.95 -0.20 -0.07
N TRP A 124 -6.62 -0.07 -0.17
CA TRP A 124 -5.91 -0.24 -1.45
C TRP A 124 -6.17 -1.62 -2.07
N ALA A 125 -5.98 -2.69 -1.29
CA ALA A 125 -6.21 -4.06 -1.75
C ALA A 125 -7.69 -4.31 -2.14
N ALA A 126 -8.63 -3.78 -1.35
CA ALA A 126 -10.06 -3.89 -1.59
C ALA A 126 -10.51 -3.10 -2.82
N ALA A 127 -10.05 -1.85 -2.97
CA ALA A 127 -10.37 -0.97 -4.09
C ALA A 127 -9.89 -1.58 -5.42
N ASN A 128 -8.66 -2.10 -5.46
CA ASN A 128 -8.12 -2.77 -6.65
C ASN A 128 -8.93 -4.02 -7.02
N SER A 129 -9.40 -4.77 -6.03
CA SER A 129 -10.27 -5.92 -6.25
C SER A 129 -11.67 -5.52 -6.72
N TYR A 130 -12.20 -4.41 -6.20
CA TYR A 130 -13.53 -3.91 -6.54
C TYR A 130 -13.59 -3.38 -7.98
N VAL A 131 -12.67 -2.50 -8.38
CA VAL A 131 -12.70 -1.86 -9.70
C VAL A 131 -12.50 -2.85 -10.85
N THR A 132 -11.78 -3.94 -10.59
CA THR A 132 -11.56 -5.01 -11.58
C THR A 132 -12.76 -5.95 -11.70
N ARG A 133 -13.53 -6.15 -10.62
CA ARG A 133 -14.76 -6.96 -10.62
C ARG A 133 -15.96 -6.21 -11.18
N SER A 134 -16.09 -4.91 -10.93
CA SER A 134 -17.27 -4.13 -11.36
C SER A 134 -17.32 -3.86 -12.87
N ARG A 135 -16.24 -4.14 -13.60
CA ARG A 135 -16.13 -3.97 -15.06
C ARG A 135 -16.00 -5.28 -15.84
N ARG A 136 -16.29 -6.42 -15.21
CA ARG A 136 -16.54 -7.70 -15.90
C ARG A 136 -18.00 -7.82 -16.25
#